data_AF-A0A7J8DRQ4-F1
#
_entry.id   AF-A0A7J8DRQ4-F1
#
_cell.length_a   1.000
_cell.length_b   1.000
_cell.length_c   1.000
_cell.angle_alpha   90.00
_cell.angle_beta   90.00
_cell.angle_gamma   90.00
#
_symmetry.space_group_name_H-M   'P 1'
#
loop_
_entity.id
_entity.type
_entity.pdbx_description
1 polymer ?
#
loop_
_entity_poly.entity_id
_entity_poly.type
_entity_poly.pdbx_seq_one_letter_code
_entity_poly.pdbx_strand_id
1 'polypeptide(L)'
;MDSLSKKNKFKCCGGEDYRDWSKNQYHDCNAPGPLACGVPYTCCIRNTTQVVNTMCGYRTIDKERLSVQDVIHVRGCTNAVIIWFMDNYTFMAGLLLGILLPQFLGVLMTLLYITRVEDIITEYSVTDGLLGPGAKPRVETAGTGCCMCYPS
;
A
#
# COMPACT_ATOMS: atom_id res chain seq x y z
N MET A 1 -9.29 -30.07 -17.78
CA MET A 1 -7.94 -30.59 -17.48
C MET A 1 -7.00 -29.39 -17.39
N ASP A 2 -7.25 -28.44 -16.46
CA ASP A 2 -6.70 -27.07 -16.57
C ASP A 2 -6.12 -26.48 -15.29
N SER A 3 -5.86 -27.30 -14.26
CA SER A 3 -5.28 -26.81 -12.99
C SER A 3 -3.75 -27.02 -12.90
N LEU A 4 -3.14 -27.73 -13.84
CA LEU A 4 -1.71 -28.08 -13.81
C LEU A 4 -0.82 -27.17 -14.69
N SER A 5 -1.39 -26.33 -15.55
CA SER A 5 -0.65 -25.45 -16.49
C SER A 5 -0.43 -24.01 -15.97
N LYS A 6 -0.75 -23.70 -14.71
CA LYS A 6 -0.44 -22.39 -14.10
C LYS A 6 0.81 -22.42 -13.21
N LYS A 7 1.54 -23.53 -13.19
CA LYS A 7 2.72 -23.76 -12.34
C LYS A 7 4.08 -23.50 -13.01
N ASN A 8 4.08 -22.91 -14.22
CA ASN A 8 5.29 -22.73 -15.05
C ASN A 8 5.60 -21.26 -15.41
N LYS A 9 4.87 -20.28 -14.87
CA LYS A 9 5.03 -18.88 -15.34
C LYS A 9 6.00 -18.04 -14.51
N PHE A 10 6.34 -18.46 -13.31
CA PHE A 10 7.13 -17.66 -12.40
C PHE A 10 8.36 -18.46 -11.96
N LYS A 11 9.50 -18.18 -12.63
CA LYS A 11 10.83 -18.74 -12.29
C LYS A 11 11.38 -18.08 -11.01
N CYS A 12 10.59 -18.09 -9.94
CA CYS A 12 10.88 -17.43 -8.67
C CYS A 12 10.36 -18.26 -7.48
N CYS A 13 10.87 -17.95 -6.29
CA CYS A 13 10.46 -18.51 -5.02
C CYS A 13 10.49 -17.43 -3.94
N GLY A 14 9.42 -17.36 -3.15
CA GLY A 14 9.31 -16.38 -2.07
C GLY A 14 8.92 -14.98 -2.58
N GLY A 15 8.89 -14.02 -1.66
CA GLY A 15 8.62 -12.62 -1.97
C GLY A 15 9.84 -12.00 -2.62
N GLU A 16 10.85 -11.69 -1.81
CA GLU A 16 12.13 -11.12 -2.23
C GLU A 16 13.20 -12.19 -2.40
N ASP A 17 13.21 -13.21 -1.53
CA ASP A 17 14.15 -14.32 -1.58
C ASP A 17 13.48 -15.65 -1.13
N TYR A 18 14.04 -16.78 -1.54
CA TYR A 18 13.55 -18.10 -1.13
C TYR A 18 13.62 -18.30 0.39
N ARG A 19 14.47 -17.55 1.10
CA ARG A 19 14.57 -17.56 2.57
C ARG A 19 13.37 -16.93 3.27
N ASP A 20 12.52 -16.17 2.57
CA ASP A 20 11.30 -15.60 3.18
C ASP A 20 10.38 -16.67 3.75
N TRP A 21 10.47 -17.90 3.25
CA TRP A 21 9.75 -19.04 3.78
C TRP A 21 10.13 -19.40 5.22
N SER A 22 11.31 -19.03 5.72
CA SER A 22 11.69 -19.29 7.13
C SER A 22 10.84 -18.51 8.13
N LYS A 23 10.20 -17.41 7.69
CA LYS A 23 9.29 -16.61 8.53
C LYS A 23 7.91 -17.26 8.68
N ASN A 24 7.60 -18.26 7.85
CA ASN A 24 6.32 -18.96 7.90
C ASN A 24 6.41 -20.11 8.91
N GLN A 25 5.43 -20.22 9.82
CA GLN A 25 5.43 -21.20 10.91
C GLN A 25 5.63 -22.67 10.47
N TYR A 26 5.22 -23.04 9.26
CA TYR A 26 5.39 -24.41 8.75
C TYR A 26 6.76 -24.69 8.13
N HIS A 27 7.48 -23.64 7.74
CA HIS A 27 8.76 -23.68 7.03
C HIS A 27 9.91 -23.08 7.84
N ASP A 28 9.60 -22.49 9.00
CA ASP A 28 10.56 -22.08 10.01
C ASP A 28 11.48 -23.24 10.37
N CYS A 29 12.75 -22.93 10.52
CA CYS A 29 13.78 -23.89 10.87
C CYS A 29 13.63 -24.48 12.27
N ASN A 30 12.98 -23.75 13.17
CA ASN A 30 12.68 -24.20 14.53
C ASN A 30 11.35 -24.97 14.61
N ALA A 31 10.59 -25.07 13.52
CA ALA A 31 9.30 -25.75 13.52
C ALA A 31 9.47 -27.28 13.64
N PRO A 32 8.61 -27.96 14.40
CA PRO A 32 8.55 -29.41 14.40
C PRO A 32 7.89 -29.90 13.10
N GLY A 33 8.64 -30.60 12.25
CA GLY A 33 8.07 -31.29 11.10
C GLY A 33 9.02 -31.46 9.91
N PRO A 34 8.63 -32.27 8.92
CA PRO A 34 9.44 -32.54 7.73
C PRO A 34 9.49 -31.37 6.74
N LEU A 35 8.76 -30.28 6.98
CA LEU A 35 8.71 -29.09 6.12
C LEU A 35 9.59 -27.94 6.63
N ALA A 36 10.17 -28.10 7.82
CA ALA A 36 11.06 -27.13 8.45
C ALA A 36 12.32 -26.87 7.62
N CYS A 37 12.81 -25.63 7.65
CA CYS A 37 13.91 -25.12 6.81
C CYS A 37 13.72 -25.36 5.30
N GLY A 38 12.49 -25.56 4.84
CA GLY A 38 12.20 -25.92 3.47
C GLY A 38 11.38 -24.89 2.72
N VAL A 39 11.31 -25.04 1.40
CA VAL A 39 10.40 -24.27 0.54
C VAL A 39 9.35 -25.20 -0.07
N PRO A 40 8.16 -24.69 -0.42
CA PRO A 40 7.14 -25.50 -1.07
C PRO A 40 7.60 -25.98 -2.46
N TYR A 41 7.05 -27.11 -2.90
CA TYR A 41 7.36 -27.73 -4.20
C TYR A 41 7.09 -26.80 -5.42
N THR A 42 6.35 -25.70 -5.22
CA THR A 42 6.11 -24.66 -6.24
C THR A 42 7.39 -23.90 -6.58
N CYS A 43 8.37 -23.86 -5.69
CA CYS A 43 9.68 -23.24 -5.90
C CYS A 43 10.66 -24.10 -6.69
N CYS A 44 10.32 -25.37 -6.92
CA CYS A 44 11.27 -26.33 -7.49
C CYS A 44 11.34 -26.24 -9.01
N ILE A 45 12.55 -26.42 -9.52
CA ILE A 45 12.83 -26.41 -10.94
C ILE A 45 12.23 -27.67 -11.56
N ARG A 46 11.28 -27.48 -12.47
CA ARG A 46 10.69 -28.59 -13.23
C ARG A 46 11.50 -28.82 -14.50
N ASN A 47 12.09 -30.01 -14.63
CA ASN A 47 12.57 -30.49 -15.91
C ASN A 47 11.39 -31.10 -16.68
N THR A 48 11.20 -30.73 -17.95
CA THR A 48 10.03 -31.12 -18.77
C THR A 48 9.94 -32.62 -19.02
N THR A 49 11.00 -33.37 -18.72
CA THR A 49 11.13 -34.82 -18.91
C THR A 49 11.02 -35.64 -17.62
N GLN A 50 10.86 -35.01 -16.44
CA GLN A 50 11.02 -35.70 -15.16
C GLN A 50 9.83 -35.51 -14.21
N VAL A 51 9.51 -36.56 -13.43
CA VAL A 51 8.52 -36.51 -12.35
C VAL A 51 8.96 -35.47 -11.32
N VAL A 52 8.03 -34.58 -10.95
CA VAL A 52 8.31 -33.52 -9.97
C VAL A 52 8.57 -34.17 -8.61
N ASN A 53 9.82 -34.12 -8.14
CA ASN A 53 10.14 -34.52 -6.78
C ASN A 53 9.51 -33.52 -5.80
N THR A 54 8.51 -33.93 -5.02
CA THR A 54 7.85 -33.06 -4.05
C THR A 54 8.72 -32.72 -2.83
N MET A 55 9.85 -33.43 -2.63
CA MET A 55 10.83 -33.22 -1.55
C MET A 55 12.04 -32.37 -1.97
N CYS A 56 12.05 -31.82 -3.19
CA CYS A 56 13.10 -30.93 -3.70
C CYS A 56 13.42 -29.73 -2.80
N GLY A 57 12.42 -29.19 -2.11
CA GLY A 57 12.54 -28.03 -1.24
C GLY A 57 12.94 -28.36 0.19
N TYR A 58 13.24 -29.62 0.53
CA TYR A 58 13.58 -30.01 1.91
C TYR A 58 14.95 -29.48 2.33
N ARG A 59 15.00 -28.78 3.48
CA ARG A 59 16.22 -28.16 4.06
C ARG A 59 17.03 -27.36 3.03
N THR A 60 16.35 -26.64 2.15
CA THR A 60 17.02 -25.78 1.17
C THR A 60 17.40 -24.42 1.74
N ILE A 61 16.71 -23.95 2.80
CA ILE A 61 16.98 -22.66 3.44
C ILE A 61 18.34 -22.66 4.17
N ASP A 62 18.72 -23.79 4.78
CA ASP A 62 20.00 -23.95 5.49
C ASP A 62 21.22 -24.11 4.57
N LYS A 63 20.99 -24.38 3.28
CA LYS A 63 22.07 -24.63 2.32
C LYS A 63 22.58 -23.33 1.71
N GLU A 64 23.83 -23.38 1.24
CA GLU A 64 24.41 -22.27 0.48
C GLU A 64 23.65 -22.06 -0.84
N ARG A 65 23.45 -20.79 -1.20
CA ARG A 65 22.69 -20.37 -2.38
C ARG A 65 23.16 -21.04 -3.67
N LEU A 66 24.47 -21.26 -3.81
CA LEU A 66 25.08 -21.88 -4.99
C LEU A 66 24.68 -23.36 -5.14
N SER A 67 24.46 -24.08 -4.04
CA SER A 67 24.08 -25.49 -4.05
C SER A 67 22.59 -25.71 -4.31
N VAL A 68 21.75 -24.69 -4.07
CA VAL A 68 20.29 -24.78 -4.21
C VAL A 68 19.76 -24.13 -5.48
N GLN A 69 20.56 -23.30 -6.16
CA GLN A 69 20.14 -22.62 -7.40
C GLN A 69 19.77 -23.56 -8.55
N ASP A 70 20.33 -24.78 -8.57
CA ASP A 70 20.07 -25.80 -9.58
C ASP A 70 18.90 -26.74 -9.21
N VAL A 71 18.37 -26.61 -7.98
CA VAL A 71 17.25 -27.42 -7.48
C VAL A 71 15.97 -26.59 -7.35
N ILE A 72 16.10 -25.34 -6.89
CA ILE A 72 14.99 -24.41 -6.66
C ILE A 72 15.27 -23.04 -7.28
N HIS A 73 14.22 -22.31 -7.59
CA HIS A 73 14.35 -20.92 -7.99
C HIS A 73 14.76 -20.05 -6.79
N VAL A 74 15.95 -19.45 -6.82
CA VAL A 74 16.47 -18.58 -5.73
C VAL A 74 16.10 -17.11 -5.87
N ARG A 75 15.39 -16.73 -6.94
CA ARG A 75 14.96 -15.36 -7.21
C ARG A 75 13.60 -15.12 -6.55
N GLY A 76 13.41 -13.98 -5.88
CA GLY A 76 12.08 -13.56 -5.43
C GLY A 76 11.13 -13.24 -6.56
N CYS A 77 9.83 -13.34 -6.29
CA CYS A 77 8.78 -13.03 -7.25
C CYS A 77 8.48 -11.52 -7.38
N THR A 78 8.90 -10.70 -6.42
CA THR A 78 8.71 -9.23 -6.44
C THR A 78 9.82 -8.48 -7.20
N ASN A 79 10.78 -9.20 -7.77
CA ASN A 79 12.04 -8.66 -8.30
C ASN A 79 11.87 -7.53 -9.34
N ALA A 80 10.95 -7.64 -10.29
CA ALA A 80 10.81 -6.65 -11.36
C ALA A 80 10.33 -5.28 -10.87
N VAL A 81 9.39 -5.27 -9.92
CA VAL A 81 8.81 -4.03 -9.38
C VAL A 81 9.80 -3.34 -8.46
N ILE A 82 10.53 -4.10 -7.64
CA ILE A 82 11.53 -3.57 -6.72
C ILE A 82 12.71 -2.98 -7.49
N ILE A 83 13.23 -3.68 -8.50
CA ILE A 83 14.32 -3.17 -9.35
C ILE A 83 13.87 -1.89 -10.06
N TRP A 84 12.68 -1.91 -10.67
CA TRP A 84 12.15 -0.72 -11.34
C TRP A 84 11.98 0.45 -10.36
N PHE A 85 11.52 0.21 -9.14
CA PHE A 85 11.34 1.23 -8.11
C PHE A 85 12.69 1.84 -7.67
N MET A 86 13.70 1.01 -7.44
CA MET A 86 15.04 1.48 -7.04
C MET A 86 15.73 2.24 -8.18
N ASP A 87 15.60 1.76 -9.41
CA ASP A 87 16.18 2.42 -10.59
C ASP A 87 15.46 3.74 -10.95
N ASN A 88 14.16 3.85 -10.65
CA ASN A 88 13.34 5.01 -11.02
C ASN A 88 12.88 5.82 -9.79
N TYR A 89 13.64 5.80 -8.71
CA TYR A 89 13.30 6.54 -7.49
C TYR A 89 13.06 8.04 -7.77
N THR A 90 13.82 8.64 -8.68
CA THR A 90 13.65 10.05 -9.11
C THR A 90 12.27 10.30 -9.72
N PHE A 91 11.76 9.38 -10.54
CA PHE A 91 10.43 9.49 -11.12
C PHE A 91 9.34 9.38 -10.05
N MET A 92 9.48 8.43 -9.12
CA MET A 92 8.54 8.25 -8.01
C MET A 92 8.53 9.46 -7.07
N ALA A 93 9.70 10.01 -6.74
CA ALA A 93 9.82 11.23 -5.95
C ALA A 93 9.19 12.44 -6.68
N GLY A 94 9.40 12.54 -8.00
CA GLY A 94 8.77 13.56 -8.83
C GLY A 94 7.24 13.46 -8.85
N LEU A 95 6.69 12.25 -8.99
CA LEU A 95 5.24 12.00 -8.92
C LEU A 95 4.68 12.37 -7.54
N LEU A 96 5.35 11.96 -6.46
CA LEU A 96 4.95 12.27 -5.10
C LEU A 96 4.92 13.79 -4.86
N LEU A 97 5.98 14.49 -5.24
CA LEU A 97 6.06 15.96 -5.13
C LEU A 97 5.04 16.64 -6.04
N GLY A 98 4.81 16.12 -7.24
CA GLY A 98 3.81 16.62 -8.17
C GLY A 98 2.38 16.51 -7.66
N ILE A 99 2.09 15.58 -6.74
CA ILE A 99 0.79 15.48 -6.07
C ILE A 99 0.76 16.33 -4.80
N LEU A 100 1.82 16.29 -3.97
CA LEU A 100 1.86 17.01 -2.70
C LEU A 100 1.89 18.53 -2.88
N LEU A 101 2.60 19.05 -3.89
CA LEU A 101 2.73 20.49 -4.11
C LEU A 101 1.39 21.16 -4.48
N PRO A 102 0.61 20.68 -5.47
CA PRO A 102 -0.72 21.23 -5.73
C PRO A 102 -1.68 21.05 -4.57
N GLN A 103 -1.60 19.93 -3.84
CA GLN A 103 -2.46 19.70 -2.68
C GLN A 103 -2.20 20.73 -1.57
N PHE A 104 -0.92 20.99 -1.27
CA PHE A 104 -0.52 21.99 -0.28
C PHE A 104 -0.88 23.41 -0.71
N LEU A 105 -0.58 23.76 -1.97
CA LEU A 105 -0.92 25.07 -2.53
C LEU A 105 -2.44 25.28 -2.58
N GLY A 106 -3.22 24.26 -2.94
CA GLY A 106 -4.68 24.32 -2.99
C GLY A 106 -5.28 24.57 -1.61
N VAL A 107 -4.80 23.88 -0.57
CA VAL A 107 -5.21 24.12 0.82
C VAL A 107 -4.84 25.53 1.26
N LEU A 108 -3.59 25.97 1.01
CA LEU A 108 -3.13 27.31 1.36
C LEU A 108 -3.98 28.40 0.70
N MET A 109 -4.23 28.28 -0.61
CA MET A 109 -5.04 29.24 -1.36
C MET A 109 -6.49 29.28 -0.86
N THR A 110 -7.06 28.12 -0.54
CA THR A 110 -8.42 28.04 0.00
C THR A 110 -8.52 28.71 1.37
N LEU A 111 -7.54 28.48 2.25
CA LEU A 111 -7.50 29.11 3.57
C LEU A 111 -7.34 30.63 3.46
N LEU A 112 -6.42 31.12 2.63
CA LEU A 112 -6.25 32.55 2.39
C LEU A 112 -7.51 33.19 1.81
N TYR A 113 -8.21 32.51 0.90
CA TYR A 113 -9.47 33.00 0.37
C TYR A 113 -10.54 33.13 1.47
N ILE A 114 -10.70 32.10 2.31
CA ILE A 114 -11.68 32.11 3.41
C ILE A 114 -11.37 33.26 4.39
N THR A 115 -10.12 33.42 4.83
CA THR A 115 -9.79 34.50 5.79
C THR A 115 -10.06 35.88 5.19
N ARG A 116 -9.78 36.08 3.90
CA ARG A 116 -10.07 37.36 3.23
C ARG A 116 -11.55 37.63 3.10
N VAL A 117 -12.35 36.59 2.83
CA VAL A 117 -13.81 36.70 2.77
C VAL A 117 -14.37 37.03 4.16
N GLU A 118 -13.89 36.37 5.21
CA GLU A 118 -14.28 36.62 6.59
C GLU A 118 -13.94 38.05 7.04
N ASP A 119 -12.75 38.56 6.68
CA ASP A 119 -12.34 39.94 6.96
C ASP A 119 -13.33 40.95 6.32
N ILE A 120 -13.66 40.77 5.03
CA ILE A 120 -14.58 41.66 4.28
C ILE A 120 -15.99 41.64 4.90
N ILE A 121 -16.50 40.45 5.24
CA ILE A 121 -17.81 40.30 5.86
C ILE A 121 -17.82 41.00 7.23
N THR A 122 -16.75 40.85 8.01
CA THR A 122 -16.63 41.47 9.33
C THR A 122 -16.64 43.00 9.23
N GLU A 123 -15.89 43.58 8.28
CA GLU A 123 -15.85 45.03 8.09
C GLU A 123 -17.20 45.61 7.66
N TYR A 124 -17.93 44.93 6.76
CA TYR A 124 -19.28 45.34 6.38
C TYR A 124 -20.27 45.24 7.55
N SER A 125 -20.19 44.17 8.35
CA SER A 125 -21.05 43.98 9.53
C SER A 125 -20.84 45.04 10.62
N VAL A 126 -19.60 45.47 10.83
CA VAL A 126 -19.25 46.53 11.79
C VAL A 126 -19.77 47.88 11.31
N THR A 127 -19.64 48.17 10.01
CA THR A 127 -20.11 49.43 9.40
C THR A 127 -21.64 49.52 9.43
N ASP A 128 -22.34 48.44 9.12
CA ASP A 128 -23.81 48.36 9.21
C ASP A 128 -24.30 48.49 10.66
N GLY A 129 -23.60 47.87 11.61
CA GLY A 129 -23.87 48.01 13.05
C GLY A 129 -23.61 49.42 13.61
N LEU A 130 -22.70 50.19 13.00
CA LEU A 130 -22.42 51.59 13.37
C LEU A 130 -23.39 52.60 12.74
N LEU A 131 -23.95 52.30 11.55
CA LEU A 131 -24.83 53.20 10.82
C LEU A 131 -26.33 52.92 11.03
N GLY A 132 -26.71 51.75 11.56
CA GLY A 132 -28.11 51.39 11.84
C GLY A 132 -28.53 51.62 13.30
N PRO A 133 -29.58 52.42 13.60
CA PRO A 133 -30.25 52.33 14.88
C PRO A 133 -31.10 51.05 14.90
N GLY A 134 -30.51 49.96 15.37
CA GLY A 134 -31.22 48.81 15.93
C GLY A 134 -31.77 47.77 14.94
N ALA A 135 -31.09 46.63 14.84
CA ALA A 135 -31.73 45.33 14.72
C ALA A 135 -30.78 44.23 15.24
N LYS A 136 -31.04 43.73 16.44
CA LYS A 136 -30.56 42.40 16.84
C LYS A 136 -31.22 41.35 15.94
N PRO A 137 -30.50 40.28 15.60
CA PRO A 137 -31.03 38.96 15.87
C PRO A 137 -30.11 38.26 16.86
N ARG A 138 -30.66 38.17 18.07
CA ARG A 138 -30.44 37.16 19.11
C ARG A 138 -29.55 35.99 18.68
N VAL A 139 -28.36 35.89 19.28
CA VAL A 139 -27.73 34.61 19.58
C VAL A 139 -28.70 33.86 20.50
N GLU A 140 -29.37 32.83 19.98
CA GLU A 140 -29.89 31.73 20.79
C GLU A 140 -28.93 30.55 20.67
N THR A 141 -28.00 30.49 21.62
CA THR A 141 -27.37 29.21 21.98
C THR A 141 -28.33 28.49 22.92
N ALA A 142 -28.96 27.41 22.45
CA ALA A 142 -29.17 26.13 23.17
C ALA A 142 -30.42 25.37 22.68
N GLY A 143 -30.23 24.11 22.29
CA GLY A 143 -31.25 23.06 22.46
C GLY A 143 -31.97 22.58 21.20
N THR A 144 -31.60 21.35 20.78
CA THR A 144 -32.54 20.28 20.35
C THR A 144 -33.45 20.52 19.14
N GLY A 145 -33.27 19.73 18.08
CA GLY A 145 -34.39 19.32 17.20
C GLY A 145 -34.10 19.35 15.71
N CYS A 146 -33.95 18.17 15.12
CA CYS A 146 -34.18 17.93 13.68
C CYS A 146 -35.60 18.36 13.28
N CYS A 147 -35.76 18.93 12.08
CA CYS A 147 -36.88 18.65 11.18
C CYS A 147 -36.60 19.20 9.77
N MET A 148 -36.36 18.30 8.82
CA MET A 148 -36.47 18.53 7.38
C MET A 148 -37.95 18.70 7.00
N CYS A 149 -38.27 19.64 6.11
CA CYS A 149 -39.53 19.66 5.37
C CYS A 149 -39.23 19.86 3.88
N TYR A 150 -39.64 18.89 3.06
CA TYR A 150 -39.61 18.94 1.60
C TYR A 150 -41.04 19.21 1.11
N PRO A 151 -41.29 20.16 0.20
CA PRO A 151 -42.61 20.34 -0.39
C PRO A 151 -42.80 19.48 -1.64
N SER A 152 -44.00 18.91 -1.73
CA SER A 152 -44.63 18.14 -2.81
C SER A 152 -44.74 18.89 -4.13
#